data_AF-X1IHY5-F1
#
_entry.id   AF-X1IHY5-F1
#
_cell.length_a   1.000
_cell.length_b   1.000
_cell.length_c   1.000
_cell.angle_alpha   90.00
_cell.angle_beta   90.00
_cell.angle_gamma   90.00
#
_symmetry.space_group_name_H-M   'P 1'
#
loop_
_entity.id
_entity.type
_entity.pdbx_description
1 polymer ?
#
loop_
_entity_poly.entity_id
_entity_poly.type
_entity_poly.pdbx_seq_one_letter_code
_entity_poly.pdbx_strand_id
1 'polypeptide(L)'
;LKMQGISEYWAQKYWYAHWDTPSITQGFEMLHRGFIDRKELDDLFRTVEIPPFWRDKLTAIAFNPFTRVDVRRMHKAGVLTDDELVTAYMDVGYNADKAAKMTEFTILYNGEGNTSLTRSQILNGFTEYIITREDTAELSGLYEDYIDPDKLGFLKVEDVTR
;
A
#
# COMPACT_ATOMS: atom_id res chain seq x y z
N LEU A 1 49.93 4.48 -23.07
CA LEU A 1 50.02 4.45 -21.57
C LEU A 1 51.46 4.38 -21.06
N LYS A 2 52.35 3.51 -21.57
CA LYS A 2 53.77 3.48 -21.15
C LYS A 2 54.55 4.80 -21.39
N MET A 3 54.19 5.56 -22.43
CA MET A 3 54.81 6.86 -22.76
C MET A 3 54.30 8.05 -21.92
N GLN A 4 53.35 7.83 -21.00
CA GLN A 4 52.84 8.87 -20.09
C GLN A 4 53.37 8.71 -18.65
N GLY A 5 54.34 7.81 -18.41
CA GLY A 5 54.94 7.61 -17.09
C GLY A 5 54.06 6.84 -16.09
N ILE A 6 52.87 6.41 -16.47
CA ILE A 6 51.96 5.61 -15.62
C ILE A 6 52.18 4.12 -15.92
N SER A 7 52.40 3.33 -14.88
CA SER A 7 52.48 1.87 -15.02
C SER A 7 51.12 1.30 -15.44
N GLU A 8 51.13 0.18 -16.16
CA GLU A 8 49.88 -0.49 -16.56
C GLU A 8 48.98 -0.80 -15.36
N TYR A 9 49.58 -1.18 -14.22
CA TYR A 9 48.87 -1.36 -12.95
C TYR A 9 48.08 -0.12 -12.53
N TRP A 10 48.72 1.06 -12.52
CA TRP A 10 48.06 2.31 -12.13
C TRP A 10 47.04 2.78 -13.17
N ALA A 11 47.30 2.52 -14.46
CA ALA A 11 46.34 2.83 -15.53
C ALA A 11 45.04 2.00 -15.39
N GLN A 12 45.14 0.71 -15.04
CA GLN A 12 43.95 -0.13 -14.79
C GLN A 12 43.18 0.31 -13.56
N LYS A 13 43.85 0.64 -12.46
CA LYS A 13 43.19 1.17 -11.24
C LYS A 13 42.50 2.50 -11.50
N TYR A 14 43.14 3.38 -12.26
CA TYR A 14 42.54 4.63 -12.72
C TYR A 14 41.28 4.34 -13.53
N TRP A 15 41.32 3.43 -14.51
CA TRP A 15 40.15 3.04 -15.30
C TRP A 15 38.99 2.50 -14.44
N TYR A 16 39.26 1.58 -13.50
CA TYR A 16 38.25 1.04 -12.60
C TYR A 16 37.62 2.10 -11.68
N ALA A 17 38.37 3.13 -11.30
CA ALA A 17 37.84 4.23 -10.51
C ALA A 17 36.83 5.11 -11.27
N HIS A 18 36.67 4.94 -12.59
CA HIS A 18 35.67 5.66 -13.40
C HIS A 18 34.38 4.87 -13.58
N TRP A 19 34.28 3.66 -13.04
CA TRP A 19 33.01 2.93 -13.11
C TRP A 19 31.99 3.57 -12.20
N ASP A 20 30.79 3.81 -12.74
CA ASP A 20 29.64 4.20 -11.94
C ASP A 20 29.12 2.98 -11.18
N THR A 21 28.99 3.13 -9.87
CA THR A 21 28.43 2.11 -8.99
C THR A 21 26.90 2.17 -9.01
N PRO A 22 26.20 1.03 -8.91
CA PRO A 22 24.75 1.05 -8.73
C PRO A 22 24.32 1.89 -7.52
N SER A 23 23.17 2.54 -7.62
CA SER A 23 22.56 3.22 -6.49
C SER A 23 22.02 2.20 -5.48
N ILE A 24 21.79 2.65 -4.24
CA ILE A 24 21.19 1.79 -3.21
C ILE A 24 19.78 1.33 -3.60
N THR A 25 19.00 2.20 -4.25
CA THR A 25 17.68 1.84 -4.77
C THR A 25 17.78 0.74 -5.83
N GLN A 26 18.77 0.82 -6.74
CA GLN A 26 19.03 -0.27 -7.69
C GLN A 26 19.44 -1.55 -6.97
N GLY A 27 20.22 -1.46 -5.88
CA GLY A 27 20.53 -2.58 -5.00
C GLY A 27 19.28 -3.24 -4.42
N PHE A 28 18.33 -2.46 -3.90
CA PHE A 28 17.06 -2.98 -3.38
C PHE A 28 16.22 -3.63 -4.48
N GLU A 29 16.14 -3.04 -5.66
CA GLU A 29 15.45 -3.65 -6.79
C GLU A 29 16.07 -4.99 -7.22
N MET A 30 17.40 -5.07 -7.27
CA MET A 30 18.10 -6.33 -7.56
C MET A 30 17.82 -7.38 -6.50
N LEU A 31 17.81 -7.00 -5.21
CA LEU A 31 17.47 -7.88 -4.10
C LEU A 31 16.03 -8.41 -4.23
N HIS A 32 15.05 -7.53 -4.44
CA HIS A 32 13.63 -7.92 -4.53
C HIS A 32 13.33 -8.80 -5.74
N ARG A 33 14.08 -8.63 -6.84
CA ARG A 33 13.96 -9.45 -8.05
C ARG A 33 14.78 -10.73 -8.00
N GLY A 34 15.53 -10.98 -6.91
CA GLY A 34 16.32 -12.19 -6.71
C GLY A 34 17.58 -12.29 -7.57
N PHE A 35 18.07 -11.16 -8.10
CA PHE A 35 19.33 -11.14 -8.86
C PHE A 35 20.57 -11.05 -7.97
N ILE A 36 20.41 -10.56 -6.75
CA ILE A 36 21.45 -10.56 -5.73
C ILE A 36 20.88 -11.04 -4.40
N ASP A 37 21.74 -11.58 -3.54
CA ASP A 37 21.41 -11.89 -2.17
C ASP A 37 21.76 -10.76 -1.17
N ARG A 38 21.49 -10.99 0.12
CA ARG A 38 21.79 -10.00 1.17
C ARG A 38 23.30 -9.73 1.33
N LYS A 39 24.15 -10.72 1.06
CA LYS A 39 25.60 -10.56 1.17
C LYS A 39 26.10 -9.68 0.02
N GLU A 40 25.60 -9.89 -1.18
CA GLU A 40 25.91 -9.06 -2.36
C GLU A 40 25.38 -7.63 -2.21
N LEU A 41 24.22 -7.44 -1.56
CA LEU A 41 23.76 -6.09 -1.18
C LEU A 41 24.70 -5.43 -0.15
N ASP A 42 25.22 -6.18 0.83
CA ASP A 42 26.22 -5.66 1.78
C ASP A 42 27.54 -5.29 1.09
N ASP A 43 27.95 -6.06 0.08
CA ASP A 43 29.10 -5.74 -0.76
C ASP A 43 28.88 -4.44 -1.57
N LEU A 44 27.66 -4.18 -2.05
CA LEU A 44 27.30 -2.90 -2.67
C LEU A 44 27.41 -1.76 -1.64
N PHE A 45 26.84 -1.92 -0.44
CA PHE A 45 26.97 -0.93 0.64
C PHE A 45 28.43 -0.63 0.98
N ARG A 46 29.29 -1.64 0.99
CA ARG A 46 30.73 -1.47 1.19
C ARG A 46 31.37 -0.71 0.04
N THR A 47 30.99 -1.02 -1.18
CA THR A 47 31.50 -0.37 -2.41
C THR A 47 31.18 1.12 -2.42
N VAL A 48 29.98 1.52 -1.97
CA VAL A 48 29.58 2.93 -1.86
C VAL A 48 29.86 3.56 -0.48
N GLU A 49 30.71 2.92 0.32
CA GLU A 49 31.23 3.43 1.59
C GLU A 49 30.20 3.68 2.70
N ILE A 50 29.09 2.93 2.73
CA ILE A 50 28.12 2.99 3.83
C ILE A 50 28.72 2.32 5.09
N PRO A 51 28.72 3.00 6.27
CA PRO A 51 29.23 2.43 7.51
C PRO A 51 28.47 1.15 7.93
N PRO A 52 29.15 0.12 8.46
CA PRO A 52 28.53 -1.15 8.86
C PRO A 52 27.30 -0.98 9.77
N PHE A 53 27.30 0.02 10.65
CA PHE A 53 26.19 0.31 11.57
C PHE A 53 24.83 0.52 10.87
N TRP A 54 24.84 1.09 9.65
CA TRP A 54 23.62 1.45 8.92
C TRP A 54 23.11 0.36 7.99
N ARG A 55 23.97 -0.58 7.59
CA ARG A 55 23.67 -1.53 6.51
C ARG A 55 22.47 -2.40 6.83
N ASP A 56 22.45 -3.02 8.00
CA ASP A 56 21.32 -3.85 8.43
C ASP A 56 20.02 -3.05 8.56
N LYS A 57 20.10 -1.77 8.97
CA LYS A 57 18.93 -0.90 9.10
C LYS A 57 18.37 -0.52 7.72
N LEU A 58 19.26 -0.21 6.77
CA LEU A 58 18.90 0.06 5.39
C LEU A 58 18.32 -1.18 4.70
N THR A 59 18.89 -2.36 4.94
CA THR A 59 18.31 -3.61 4.44
C THR A 59 16.93 -3.89 5.03
N ALA A 60 16.71 -3.63 6.32
CA ALA A 60 15.42 -3.86 6.97
C ALA A 60 14.30 -3.02 6.34
N ILE A 61 14.60 -1.78 5.92
CA ILE A 61 13.64 -0.88 5.25
C ILE A 61 13.61 -1.04 3.73
N ALA A 62 14.32 -2.03 3.16
CA ALA A 62 14.27 -2.28 1.72
C ALA A 62 12.87 -2.76 1.29
N PHE A 63 12.21 -3.55 2.14
CA PHE A 63 10.89 -4.13 1.86
C PHE A 63 9.76 -3.16 2.23
N ASN A 64 8.69 -3.20 1.44
CA ASN A 64 7.52 -2.37 1.70
C ASN A 64 6.75 -2.90 2.92
N PRO A 65 6.30 -2.02 3.83
CA PRO A 65 5.32 -2.40 4.84
C PRO A 65 3.96 -2.72 4.18
N PHE A 66 3.06 -3.38 4.92
CA PHE A 66 1.70 -3.56 4.45
C PHE A 66 1.02 -2.22 4.19
N THR A 67 0.27 -2.11 3.09
CA THR A 67 -0.48 -0.87 2.84
C THR A 67 -1.64 -0.76 3.82
N ARG A 68 -2.08 0.47 4.10
CA ARG A 68 -3.25 0.70 4.99
C ARG A 68 -4.51 -0.03 4.51
N VAL A 69 -4.65 -0.23 3.20
CA VAL A 69 -5.79 -0.95 2.61
C VAL A 69 -5.66 -2.44 2.90
N ASP A 70 -4.47 -3.00 2.71
CA ASP A 70 -4.21 -4.42 2.95
C ASP A 70 -4.29 -4.75 4.43
N VAL A 71 -3.76 -3.90 5.31
CA VAL A 71 -3.88 -4.03 6.77
C VAL A 71 -5.34 -4.20 7.19
N ARG A 72 -6.26 -3.34 6.70
CA ARG A 72 -7.70 -3.47 6.99
C ARG A 72 -8.31 -4.77 6.47
N ARG A 73 -7.96 -5.16 5.24
CA ARG A 73 -8.46 -6.39 4.61
C ARG A 73 -7.94 -7.64 5.31
N MET A 74 -6.67 -7.65 5.70
CA MET A 74 -6.02 -8.72 6.44
C MET A 74 -6.66 -8.87 7.82
N HIS A 75 -6.91 -7.76 8.53
CA HIS A 75 -7.66 -7.78 9.77
C HIS A 75 -9.08 -8.35 9.58
N LYS A 76 -9.80 -7.90 8.55
CA LYS A 76 -11.14 -8.44 8.23
C LYS A 76 -11.13 -9.94 7.94
N ALA A 77 -10.07 -10.42 7.31
CA ALA A 77 -9.86 -11.83 6.99
C ALA A 77 -9.33 -12.66 8.19
N GLY A 78 -9.07 -12.04 9.35
CA GLY A 78 -8.49 -12.69 10.53
C GLY A 78 -7.01 -13.04 10.39
N VAL A 79 -6.31 -12.44 9.42
CA VAL A 79 -4.86 -12.64 9.21
C VAL A 79 -4.05 -11.75 10.17
N LEU A 80 -4.52 -10.54 10.44
CA LEU A 80 -3.96 -9.67 11.49
C LEU A 80 -4.93 -9.62 12.66
N THR A 81 -4.37 -9.67 13.86
CA THR A 81 -5.07 -9.42 15.12
C THR A 81 -5.18 -7.91 15.41
N ASP A 82 -6.07 -7.54 16.34
CA ASP A 82 -6.22 -6.16 16.82
C ASP A 82 -4.89 -5.57 17.32
N ASP A 83 -4.05 -6.37 17.99
CA ASP A 83 -2.76 -5.95 18.52
C ASP A 83 -1.72 -5.69 17.40
N GLU A 84 -1.79 -6.45 16.30
CA GLU A 84 -0.87 -6.31 15.16
C GLU A 84 -1.20 -5.10 14.29
N LEU A 85 -2.43 -4.58 14.34
CA LEU A 85 -2.85 -3.39 13.57
C LEU A 85 -2.00 -2.16 13.89
N VAL A 86 -1.72 -1.92 15.18
CA VAL A 86 -0.97 -0.72 15.60
C VAL A 86 0.42 -0.74 15.00
N THR A 87 1.13 -1.87 15.09
CA THR A 87 2.46 -2.04 14.51
C THR A 87 2.43 -1.87 13.00
N ALA A 88 1.49 -2.53 12.31
CA ALA A 88 1.39 -2.43 10.86
C ALA A 88 1.13 -0.99 10.38
N TYR A 89 0.36 -0.20 11.12
CA TYR A 89 0.18 1.22 10.83
C TYR A 89 1.42 2.07 11.13
N MET A 90 2.17 1.73 12.19
CA MET A 90 3.44 2.39 12.48
C MET A 90 4.52 2.10 11.43
N ASP A 91 4.56 0.89 10.87
CA ASP A 91 5.51 0.52 9.82
C ASP A 91 5.32 1.35 8.54
N VAL A 92 4.09 1.78 8.26
CA VAL A 92 3.77 2.72 7.16
C VAL A 92 4.26 4.15 7.47
N GLY A 93 4.56 4.46 8.74
CA GLY A 93 5.08 5.76 9.18
C GLY A 93 4.09 6.58 10.02
N TYR A 94 2.99 6.01 10.49
CA TYR A 94 2.17 6.68 11.49
C TYR A 94 2.89 6.76 12.84
N ASN A 95 2.71 7.86 13.55
CA ASN A 95 3.07 7.91 14.97
C ASN A 95 2.07 7.09 15.81
N ALA A 96 2.42 6.81 17.06
CA ALA A 96 1.62 5.96 17.96
C ALA A 96 0.16 6.43 18.10
N ASP A 97 -0.08 7.74 18.25
CA ASP A 97 -1.44 8.31 18.38
C ASP A 97 -2.29 8.06 17.12
N LYS A 98 -1.73 8.31 15.93
CA LYS A 98 -2.44 8.08 14.66
C LYS A 98 -2.65 6.60 14.38
N ALA A 99 -1.67 5.76 14.73
CA ALA A 99 -1.77 4.30 14.57
C ALA A 99 -2.86 3.73 15.48
N ALA A 100 -2.96 4.20 16.73
CA ALA A 100 -4.04 3.81 17.65
C ALA A 100 -5.42 4.19 17.12
N LYS A 101 -5.60 5.44 16.66
CA LYS A 101 -6.87 5.90 16.05
C LYS A 101 -7.23 5.12 14.79
N MET A 102 -6.24 4.78 13.97
CA MET A 102 -6.47 3.99 12.76
C MET A 102 -6.84 2.54 13.07
N THR A 103 -6.28 1.99 14.16
CA THR A 103 -6.63 0.66 14.68
C THR A 103 -8.08 0.64 15.14
N GLU A 104 -8.49 1.59 15.99
CA GLU A 104 -9.88 1.74 16.43
C GLU A 104 -10.85 1.88 15.24
N PHE A 105 -10.53 2.76 14.29
CA PHE A 105 -11.30 2.91 13.06
C PHE A 105 -11.42 1.58 12.30
N THR A 106 -10.33 0.81 12.19
CA THR A 106 -10.32 -0.45 11.45
C THR A 106 -11.17 -1.52 12.12
N ILE A 107 -11.13 -1.60 13.45
CA ILE A 107 -11.94 -2.54 14.24
C ILE A 107 -13.41 -2.21 14.05
N LEU A 108 -13.81 -0.94 14.20
CA LEU A 108 -15.19 -0.49 14.00
C LEU A 108 -15.65 -0.75 12.56
N TYR A 109 -14.86 -0.31 11.57
CA TYR A 109 -15.16 -0.47 10.15
C TYR A 109 -15.33 -1.94 9.71
N ASN A 110 -14.57 -2.86 10.30
CA ASN A 110 -14.70 -4.29 10.02
C ASN A 110 -15.79 -4.97 10.87
N GLY A 111 -16.05 -4.46 12.08
CA GLY A 111 -17.10 -4.94 12.98
C GLY A 111 -18.52 -4.60 12.52
N GLU A 112 -18.68 -3.55 11.71
CA GLU A 112 -19.91 -3.21 10.98
C GLU A 112 -20.24 -4.19 9.82
N GLY A 113 -20.00 -5.49 10.04
CA GLY A 113 -20.41 -6.57 9.16
C GLY A 113 -21.92 -6.83 9.22
N ASN A 114 -22.72 -5.83 8.82
CA ASN A 114 -24.15 -5.82 8.45
C ASN A 114 -24.57 -4.35 8.58
N THR A 115 -25.13 -3.62 7.61
CA THR A 115 -25.92 -3.96 6.44
C THR A 115 -26.07 -2.64 5.67
N SER A 116 -25.31 -2.43 4.60
CA SER A 116 -25.67 -1.37 3.67
C SER A 116 -25.39 -1.90 2.26
N LEU A 117 -26.48 -2.34 1.63
CA LEU A 117 -26.46 -2.72 0.23
C LEU A 117 -25.98 -1.50 -0.55
N THR A 118 -25.00 -1.69 -1.41
CA THR A 118 -24.59 -0.60 -2.30
C THR A 118 -25.79 -0.15 -3.13
N ARG A 119 -25.85 1.11 -3.54
CA ARG A 119 -26.93 1.64 -4.39
C ARG A 119 -27.21 0.74 -5.60
N SER A 120 -26.17 0.18 -6.21
CA SER A 120 -26.32 -0.75 -7.34
C SER A 120 -27.00 -2.06 -6.94
N GLN A 121 -26.69 -2.61 -5.76
CA GLN A 121 -27.34 -3.83 -5.27
C GLN A 121 -28.80 -3.58 -4.89
N ILE A 122 -29.11 -2.41 -4.31
CA ILE A 122 -30.48 -1.99 -4.03
C ILE A 122 -31.26 -1.86 -5.35
N LEU A 123 -30.72 -1.11 -6.32
CA LEU A 123 -31.38 -0.91 -7.62
C LEU A 123 -31.55 -2.23 -8.38
N ASN A 124 -30.53 -3.09 -8.41
CA ASN A 124 -30.62 -4.40 -9.08
C ASN A 124 -31.68 -5.28 -8.40
N GLY A 125 -31.71 -5.31 -7.06
CA GLY A 125 -32.73 -6.04 -6.32
C GLY A 125 -34.15 -5.54 -6.62
N PHE A 126 -34.34 -4.23 -6.78
CA PHE A 126 -35.64 -3.66 -7.15
C PHE A 126 -36.02 -4.02 -8.59
N THR A 127 -35.09 -3.91 -9.55
CA THR A 127 -35.34 -4.26 -10.95
C THR A 127 -35.59 -5.75 -11.17
N GLU A 128 -35.01 -6.60 -10.33
CA GLU A 128 -35.20 -8.05 -10.35
C GLU A 128 -36.42 -8.50 -9.52
N TYR A 129 -37.20 -7.55 -8.99
CA TYR A 129 -38.36 -7.80 -8.12
C TYR A 129 -38.04 -8.61 -6.86
N ILE A 130 -36.79 -8.56 -6.40
CA ILE A 130 -36.31 -9.22 -5.17
C ILE A 130 -36.68 -8.38 -3.94
N ILE A 131 -36.69 -7.06 -4.06
CA ILE A 131 -37.08 -6.11 -3.00
C ILE A 131 -38.18 -5.17 -3.50
N THR A 132 -39.04 -4.73 -2.58
CA THR A 132 -40.15 -3.85 -2.90
C THR A 132 -39.72 -2.38 -2.97
N ARG A 133 -40.63 -1.52 -3.43
CA ARG A 133 -40.43 -0.07 -3.43
C ARG A 133 -40.26 0.49 -2.01
N GLU A 134 -40.95 -0.10 -1.04
CA GLU A 134 -40.87 0.26 0.38
C GLU A 134 -39.51 -0.14 0.96
N ASP A 135 -39.07 -1.38 0.70
CA ASP A 135 -37.73 -1.86 1.07
C ASP A 135 -36.61 -1.00 0.45
N THR A 136 -36.80 -0.59 -0.81
CA THR A 136 -35.84 0.27 -1.53
C THR A 136 -35.71 1.64 -0.89
N ALA A 137 -36.82 2.23 -0.44
CA ALA A 137 -36.82 3.52 0.25
C ALA A 137 -36.18 3.43 1.64
N GLU A 138 -36.46 2.37 2.39
CA GLU A 138 -35.85 2.11 3.70
C GLU A 138 -34.33 1.89 3.59
N LEU A 139 -33.91 1.05 2.64
CA LEU A 139 -32.49 0.77 2.39
C LEU A 139 -31.72 1.98 1.83
N SER A 140 -32.41 2.88 1.11
CA SER A 140 -31.82 4.14 0.61
C SER A 140 -31.82 5.26 1.66
N GLY A 141 -32.75 5.25 2.61
CA GLY A 141 -32.83 6.18 3.75
C GLY A 141 -31.63 6.06 4.69
N LEU A 142 -31.03 4.86 4.80
CA LEU A 142 -29.74 4.65 5.48
C LEU A 142 -28.56 5.39 4.81
N TYR A 143 -28.74 5.96 3.62
CA TYR A 143 -27.75 6.72 2.85
C TYR A 143 -28.13 8.20 2.62
N GLU A 144 -29.15 8.73 3.31
CA GLU A 144 -29.69 10.08 3.06
C GLU A 144 -28.69 11.24 3.22
N ASP A 145 -27.56 11.05 3.92
CA ASP A 145 -26.52 12.08 4.06
C ASP A 145 -25.72 12.36 2.76
N TYR A 146 -25.92 11.59 1.68
CA TYR A 146 -25.23 11.76 0.39
C TYR A 146 -26.15 12.00 -0.82
N ILE A 147 -27.42 12.35 -0.59
CA ILE A 147 -28.32 12.73 -1.69
C ILE A 147 -28.10 14.22 -1.99
N ASP A 148 -27.11 14.50 -2.82
CA ASP A 148 -27.10 15.71 -3.66
C ASP A 148 -28.29 15.59 -4.64
N PRO A 149 -29.36 16.40 -4.48
CA PRO A 149 -30.56 16.32 -5.32
C PRO A 149 -30.23 16.52 -6.81
N ASP A 150 -29.10 17.16 -7.12
CA ASP A 150 -28.71 17.51 -8.49
C ASP A 150 -27.99 16.36 -9.22
N LYS A 151 -27.69 15.24 -8.55
CA LYS A 151 -27.01 14.07 -9.16
C LYS A 151 -27.93 12.89 -9.47
N LEU A 152 -29.24 13.02 -9.28
CA LEU A 152 -30.24 12.03 -9.74
C LEU A 152 -30.63 12.29 -11.20
N GLY A 153 -29.63 12.25 -12.09
CA GLY A 153 -29.81 12.47 -13.53
C GLY A 153 -30.46 11.33 -14.32
N PHE A 154 -30.96 10.26 -13.68
CA PHE A 154 -31.40 9.06 -14.41
C PHE A 154 -32.72 8.44 -13.98
N LEU A 155 -33.50 9.07 -13.10
CA LEU A 155 -34.87 8.63 -12.85
C LEU A 155 -35.76 9.87 -12.80
N LYS A 156 -36.45 10.14 -13.90
CA LYS A 156 -37.54 11.11 -13.87
C LYS A 156 -38.73 10.42 -13.21
N VAL A 157 -39.47 11.19 -12.41
CA VAL A 157 -40.70 10.76 -11.69
C VAL A 157 -41.75 10.13 -12.63
N GLU A 158 -41.60 10.35 -13.94
CA GLU A 158 -42.45 9.84 -15.02
C GLU A 158 -42.20 8.36 -15.37
N ASP A 159 -41.07 7.76 -14.97
CA ASP A 159 -40.78 6.34 -15.22
C ASP A 159 -41.45 5.40 -14.20
N VAL A 160 -42.27 5.93 -13.29
CA VAL A 160 -42.92 5.18 -12.17
C VAL A 160 -44.43 5.01 -12.40
N THR A 161 -44.93 5.21 -13.62
CA THR A 161 -46.35 4.95 -13.93
C THR A 161 -46.54 4.13 -15.21
N ARG A 162 -46.39 2.81 -15.08
CA ARG A 162 -47.36 1.83 -15.60
C ARG A 162 -47.19 0.45 -15.00
#